data_AF-A0A957FHY8-F1
#
_entry.id   AF-A0A957FHY8-F1
#
_cell.length_a   1.000
_cell.length_b   1.000
_cell.length_c   1.000
_cell.angle_alpha   90.00
_cell.angle_beta   90.00
_cell.angle_gamma   90.00
#
_symmetry.space_group_name_H-M   'P 1'
#
loop_
_entity.id
_entity.type
_entity.pdbx_description
1 polymer ?
#
loop_
_entity_poly.entity_id
_entity_poly.type
_entity_poly.pdbx_seq_one_letter_code
_entity_poly.pdbx_strand_id
1 'polypeptide(L)' 'DVLYDGDKLTRFRSPFVDTDNTHGSGDTLSAAVAAYLARGLAMETAVAQAHQFTAQAIQRAATWQMGQGHGPLWPLPI' A
#
# COMPACT_ATOMS: atom_id res chain seq x y z
N ASP A 1 2.64 -8.93 0.79
CA ASP A 1 1.85 -9.01 2.03
C ASP A 1 1.17 -10.36 2.20
N VAL A 2 0.77 -10.71 3.41
CA VAL A 2 0.06 -11.96 3.74
C VAL A 2 -1.12 -11.63 4.65
N LEU A 3 -2.29 -12.20 4.37
CA LEU A 3 -3.47 -12.21 5.25
C LEU A 3 -3.72 -13.63 5.72
N TYR A 4 -3.94 -13.81 7.01
CA TYR A 4 -4.38 -15.06 7.62
C TYR A 4 -5.67 -14.80 8.39
N ASP A 5 -6.74 -15.54 8.08
CA ASP A 5 -8.07 -15.39 8.69
C ASP A 5 -8.35 -16.39 9.82
N GLY A 6 -7.38 -17.25 10.15
CA GLY A 6 -7.51 -18.36 11.10
C GLY A 6 -7.62 -19.74 10.44
N ASP A 7 -7.86 -19.81 9.14
CA ASP A 7 -7.95 -21.06 8.37
C ASP A 7 -7.10 -21.00 7.10
N LYS A 8 -7.25 -19.92 6.33
CA LYS A 8 -6.61 -19.70 5.04
C LYS A 8 -5.54 -18.62 5.11
N LEU A 9 -4.41 -18.90 4.46
CA LEU A 9 -3.33 -17.93 4.23
C LEU A 9 -3.39 -17.42 2.78
N THR A 10 -3.76 -16.16 2.59
CA THR A 10 -3.75 -15.48 1.28
C THR A 10 -2.48 -14.65 1.14
N ARG A 11 -1.81 -14.75 -0.02
CA ARG A 11 -0.61 -13.96 -0.34
C ARG A 11 -0.93 -12.89 -1.38
N PHE A 12 -0.49 -11.66 -1.12
CA PHE A 12 -0.57 -10.53 -2.05
C PHE A 12 0.83 -10.16 -2.51
N ARG A 13 1.01 -10.01 -3.82
CA ARG A 13 2.30 -9.73 -4.45
C ARG A 13 2.16 -8.57 -5.43
N SER A 14 3.17 -7.71 -5.41
CA SER A 14 3.40 -6.65 -6.37
C SER A 14 4.89 -6.67 -6.75
N PRO A 15 5.26 -6.12 -7.92
CA PRO A 15 6.66 -5.94 -8.26
C PRO A 15 7.39 -5.11 -7.21
N PHE A 16 8.63 -5.47 -6.92
CA PHE A 16 9.49 -4.63 -6.09
C PHE A 16 9.85 -3.35 -6.86
N VAL A 17 9.77 -2.21 -6.19
CA VAL A 17 10.14 -0.90 -6.74
C VAL A 17 11.41 -0.46 -6.05
N ASP A 18 12.49 -0.29 -6.82
CA ASP A 18 13.77 0.20 -6.32
C ASP A 18 13.70 1.73 -6.14
N THR A 19 13.42 2.17 -4.91
CA THR A 19 13.30 3.59 -4.56
C THR A 19 13.56 3.83 -3.08
N ASP A 20 14.13 5.00 -2.75
CA ASP A 20 14.26 5.47 -1.38
C ASP A 20 12.95 6.06 -0.82
N ASN A 21 11.94 6.27 -1.66
CA ASN A 21 10.68 6.90 -1.29
C ASN A 21 9.69 5.89 -0.71
N THR A 22 9.95 5.46 0.52
CA THR A 22 9.16 4.43 1.22
C THR A 22 8.54 4.94 2.51
N HIS A 23 8.78 6.20 2.88
CA HIS A 23 8.26 6.79 4.11
C HIS A 23 6.72 6.85 4.08
N GLY A 24 6.08 6.37 5.14
CA GLY A 24 4.62 6.31 5.25
C GLY A 24 3.97 5.17 4.46
N SER A 25 4.73 4.20 3.93
CA SER A 25 4.16 3.04 3.22
C SER A 25 3.29 2.15 4.10
N GLY A 26 3.70 1.87 5.35
CA GLY A 26 2.88 1.13 6.31
C GLY A 26 1.63 1.89 6.74
N ASP A 27 1.75 3.19 6.99
CA ASP A 27 0.63 4.06 7.36
C ASP A 27 -0.38 4.13 6.21
N THR A 28 0.10 4.27 4.98
CA THR A 28 -0.73 4.27 3.77
C THR A 28 -1.45 2.95 3.60
N LEU A 29 -0.76 1.82 3.77
CA LEU A 29 -1.36 0.49 3.67
C LEU A 29 -2.47 0.31 4.70
N SER A 30 -2.20 0.61 5.97
CA SER A 30 -3.18 0.43 7.05
C SER A 30 -4.39 1.37 6.91
N ALA A 31 -4.16 2.64 6.54
CA ALA A 31 -5.22 3.60 6.27
C ALA A 31 -6.08 3.17 5.06
N ALA A 32 -5.46 2.65 3.99
CA ALA A 32 -6.18 2.14 2.84
C ALA A 32 -7.04 0.91 3.21
N VAL A 33 -6.53 -0.03 4.01
CA VAL A 33 -7.34 -1.16 4.51
C VAL A 33 -8.56 -0.65 5.27
N ALA A 34 -8.36 0.27 6.21
CA ALA A 34 -9.46 0.86 6.99
C ALA A 34 -10.50 1.55 6.10
N ALA A 35 -10.05 2.34 5.11
CA ALA A 35 -10.94 3.03 4.17
C ALA A 35 -11.74 2.07 3.28
N TYR A 36 -11.12 0.99 2.78
CA TYR A 36 -11.81 -0.02 1.97
C TYR A 36 -12.80 -0.84 2.80
N LEU A 37 -12.48 -1.17 4.05
CA LEU A 37 -13.43 -1.80 4.98
C LEU A 37 -14.60 -0.87 5.29
N ALA A 38 -14.36 0.43 5.53
CA ALA A 38 -15.41 1.41 5.76
C ALA A 38 -16.37 1.57 4.55
N ARG A 39 -15.90 1.25 3.35
CA ARG A 39 -16.72 1.18 2.12
C ARG A 39 -17.55 -0.11 2.01
N GLY A 40 -17.48 -1.01 3.00
CA GLY A 40 -18.23 -2.27 3.04
C GLY A 40 -17.60 -3.42 2.26
N LEU A 41 -16.32 -3.34 1.90
CA LEU A 41 -15.63 -4.45 1.24
C LEU A 41 -15.33 -5.58 2.23
N ALA A 42 -15.33 -6.81 1.74
CA ALA A 42 -14.85 -7.97 2.50
C ALA A 42 -13.34 -7.84 2.82
N MET A 43 -12.90 -8.46 3.92
CA MET A 43 -11.52 -8.35 4.43
C MET A 43 -10.45 -8.68 3.36
N GLU A 44 -10.55 -9.85 2.70
CA GLU A 44 -9.58 -10.26 1.68
C GLU A 44 -9.52 -9.25 0.52
N THR A 45 -10.68 -8.74 0.08
CA THR A 45 -10.77 -7.71 -0.98
C THR A 45 -10.21 -6.36 -0.53
N ALA A 46 -10.51 -5.93 0.70
CA ALA A 46 -10.00 -4.67 1.24
C ALA A 46 -8.47 -4.67 1.34
N VAL A 47 -7.89 -5.77 1.83
CA VAL A 47 -6.43 -5.94 1.89
C VAL A 47 -5.81 -6.02 0.49
N ALA A 48 -6.43 -6.72 -0.45
CA ALA A 48 -5.96 -6.76 -1.83
C ALA A 48 -5.91 -5.37 -2.48
N GLN A 49 -6.99 -4.59 -2.32
CA GLN A 49 -7.09 -3.23 -2.86
C GLN A 49 -6.09 -2.28 -2.18
N ALA A 50 -5.92 -2.37 -0.86
CA ALA A 50 -4.96 -1.57 -0.12
C ALA A 50 -3.50 -1.88 -0.51
N HIS A 51 -3.17 -3.16 -0.70
CA HIS A 51 -1.87 -3.61 -1.20
C HIS A 51 -1.57 -3.01 -2.58
N GLN A 52 -2.53 -3.11 -3.50
CA GLN A 52 -2.39 -2.57 -4.85
C GLN A 52 -2.26 -1.04 -4.85
N PHE A 53 -3.08 -0.35 -4.06
CA PHE A 53 -3.02 1.11 -3.90
C PHE A 53 -1.65 1.57 -3.40
N THR A 54 -1.13 0.92 -2.35
CA THR A 54 0.16 1.26 -1.76
C THR A 54 1.32 0.99 -2.74
N ALA A 55 1.29 -0.13 -3.45
CA ALA A 55 2.29 -0.44 -4.46
C ALA A 55 2.32 0.59 -5.60
N GLN A 56 1.15 1.05 -6.05
CA GLN A 56 1.04 2.12 -7.05
C GLN A 56 1.56 3.47 -6.52
N ALA A 57 1.29 3.79 -5.25
CA ALA A 57 1.78 5.01 -4.61
C ALA A 57 3.32 5.02 -4.52
N ILE A 58 3.94 3.89 -4.17
CA ILE A 58 5.40 3.71 -4.18
C ILE A 58 5.94 3.86 -5.62
N GLN A 59 5.32 3.19 -6.59
CA GLN A 59 5.76 3.25 -7.98
C GLN A 59 5.75 4.68 -8.55
N ARG A 60 4.73 5.47 -8.19
CA ARG A 60 4.63 6.88 -8.60
C ARG A 60 5.62 7.77 -7.86
N ALA A 61 5.86 7.50 -6.58
CA ALA A 61 6.84 8.22 -5.80
C ALA A 61 8.27 7.98 -6.31
N ALA A 62 8.54 6.86 -6.98
CA ALA A 62 9.88 6.47 -7.40
C ALA A 62 10.61 7.50 -8.29
N THR A 63 9.88 8.35 -9.01
CA THR A 63 10.46 9.34 -9.93
C THR A 63 10.54 10.75 -9.37
N TRP A 64 10.07 10.98 -8.13
CA TRP A 64 10.09 12.31 -7.49
C TRP A 64 11.06 12.31 -6.32
N GLN A 65 11.57 13.48 -5.92
CA GLN A 65 12.39 13.61 -4.72
C GLN A 65 11.89 14.79 -3.90
N MET A 66 11.48 14.51 -2.66
CA MET A 66 11.13 15.53 -1.68
C MET A 66 11.99 15.34 -0.42
N GLY A 67 12.77 16.37 -0.08
CA GLY A 67 13.73 16.31 1.02
C GLY A 67 15.07 15.66 0.64
N GLN A 68 15.91 15.41 1.65
CA GLN A 68 17.29 14.92 1.52
C GLN A 68 17.49 13.48 2.04
N GLY A 69 16.40 12.74 2.30
CA GLY A 69 16.42 11.38 2.84
C GLY A 69 15.32 10.51 2.21
N HIS A 70 14.79 9.54 2.96
CA HIS A 70 13.67 8.72 2.50
C HIS A 70 12.42 9.58 2.26
N GLY A 71 12.07 9.78 0.98
CA GLY A 71 10.93 10.59 0.61
C GLY A 71 9.59 9.91 0.92
N PRO A 72 8.50 10.69 0.99
CA PRO A 72 7.16 10.17 1.22
C PRO A 72 6.61 9.47 -0.03
N LEU A 73 5.53 8.70 0.17
CA LEU A 73 4.71 8.20 -0.92
C LEU A 73 4.02 9.33 -1.70
N TRP A 74 3.55 8.98 -2.91
CA TRP A 74 2.77 9.90 -3.73
C TRP A 74 1.44 10.26 -3.02
N PRO A 75 1.18 11.55 -2.74
CA PRO A 75 0.12 11.96 -1.82
C PRO A 75 -1.29 12.00 -2.43
N LEU A 76 -1.42 11.92 -3.76
CA LEU A 76 -2.71 12.09 -4.44
C LEU A 76 -3.30 10.75 -4.90
N PRO A 77 -4.57 10.44 -4.55
CA PRO A 77 -5.33 9.47 -5.31
C PRO A 77 -5.50 10.00 -6.75
N ILE A 78 -5.61 9.08 -7.71
CA ILE A 78 -5.89 9.38 -9.12
C ILE A 78 -6.95 10.47 -9.31
#